data_AF-A0A946TK01-F1
#
_entry.id   AF-A0A946TK01-F1
#
_cell.length_a   1.000
_cell.length_b   1.000
_cell.length_c   1.000
_cell.angle_alpha   90.00
_cell.angle_beta   90.00
_cell.angle_gamma   90.00
#
_symmetry.space_group_name_H-M   'P 1'
#
loop_
_entity.id
_entity.type
_entity.pdbx_description
1 polymer ?
#
loop_
_entity_poly.entity_id
_entity_poly.type
_entity_poly.pdbx_seq_one_letter_code
_entity_poly.pdbx_strand_id
1 'polypeptide(L)'
;MNKYSSLLSIVYKSSLALTAWATTTVAYGQIYQGGGIQEGATLAGDIVGSNDLRTTVINIIKEVLSYMALIAVVVIVIAGIRLVVSQGEDEPKEKAKKTIMYTVIGLIIILFARVLVQIFVDISNAS
;
A
#
# COMPACT_ATOMS: atom_id res chain seq x y z
N MET A 1 11.94 -40.83 -12.46
CA MET A 1 12.27 -39.38 -12.42
C MET A 1 11.17 -38.58 -11.70
N ASN A 2 10.58 -39.11 -10.62
CA ASN A 2 9.20 -38.71 -10.23
C ASN A 2 9.09 -37.93 -8.91
N LYS A 3 10.21 -37.66 -8.23
CA LYS A 3 10.18 -36.95 -6.93
C LYS A 3 10.19 -35.44 -7.12
N TYR A 4 10.92 -34.93 -8.11
CA TYR A 4 11.07 -33.50 -8.37
C TYR A 4 9.85 -32.86 -9.06
N SER A 5 9.13 -33.60 -9.92
CA SER A 5 7.89 -33.12 -10.55
C SER A 5 6.76 -32.91 -9.53
N SER A 6 6.72 -33.73 -8.48
CA SER A 6 5.73 -33.59 -7.40
C SER A 6 5.98 -32.32 -6.57
N LEU A 7 7.24 -31.99 -6.30
CA LEU A 7 7.62 -30.81 -5.51
C LEU A 7 7.30 -29.50 -6.26
N LEU A 8 7.57 -29.44 -7.57
CA LEU A 8 7.25 -28.27 -8.39
C LEU A 8 5.75 -27.95 -8.41
N SER A 9 4.90 -28.98 -8.50
CA SER A 9 3.44 -28.78 -8.51
C SER A 9 2.88 -28.34 -7.16
N ILE A 10 3.48 -28.78 -6.04
CA ILE A 10 3.09 -28.38 -4.69
C ILE A 10 3.43 -26.91 -4.43
N VAL A 11 4.64 -26.47 -4.85
CA VAL A 11 5.07 -25.08 -4.73
C VAL A 11 4.21 -24.14 -5.58
N TYR A 12 3.83 -24.57 -6.78
CA TYR A 12 2.93 -23.80 -7.65
C TYR A 12 1.52 -23.66 -7.06
N LYS A 13 0.97 -24.75 -6.50
CA LYS A 13 -0.36 -24.74 -5.85
C LYS A 13 -0.38 -23.95 -4.54
N SER A 14 0.68 -23.98 -3.75
CA SER A 14 0.75 -23.19 -2.51
C SER A 14 0.91 -21.70 -2.79
N SER A 15 1.64 -21.31 -3.85
CA SER A 15 1.73 -19.93 -4.30
C SER A 15 0.38 -19.40 -4.82
N LEU A 16 -0.38 -20.23 -5.55
CA LEU A 16 -1.74 -19.90 -5.99
C LEU A 16 -2.73 -19.80 -4.83
N ALA A 17 -2.61 -20.68 -3.83
CA ALA A 17 -3.41 -20.57 -2.62
C ALA A 17 -3.11 -19.27 -1.87
N LEU A 18 -1.86 -18.78 -1.97
CA LEU A 18 -1.42 -17.56 -1.31
C LEU A 18 -2.09 -16.29 -1.89
N THR A 19 -2.25 -16.26 -3.21
CA THR A 19 -2.94 -15.16 -3.88
C THR A 19 -4.46 -15.29 -3.75
N ALA A 20 -4.99 -16.52 -3.67
CA ALA A 20 -6.42 -16.78 -3.53
C ALA A 20 -7.02 -16.30 -2.20
N TRP A 21 -6.30 -16.42 -1.07
CA TRP A 21 -6.79 -15.84 0.20
C TRP A 21 -6.70 -14.32 0.22
N ALA A 22 -5.72 -13.74 -0.50
CA ALA A 22 -5.60 -12.29 -0.64
C ALA A 22 -6.71 -11.72 -1.54
N THR A 23 -7.26 -12.53 -2.44
CA THR A 23 -8.45 -12.23 -3.23
C THR A 23 -9.68 -12.94 -2.68
N THR A 24 -9.94 -12.86 -1.37
CA THR A 24 -11.33 -13.05 -0.90
C THR A 24 -12.11 -11.82 -1.34
N THR A 25 -12.59 -11.85 -2.58
CA THR A 25 -13.67 -10.98 -3.00
C THR A 25 -14.89 -11.41 -2.18
N VAL A 26 -15.18 -10.67 -1.12
CA VAL A 26 -16.49 -10.74 -0.46
C VAL A 26 -17.53 -10.43 -1.53
N ALA A 27 -18.26 -11.46 -1.97
CA ALA A 27 -19.43 -11.30 -2.81
C ALA A 27 -20.54 -10.74 -1.90
N TYR A 28 -20.57 -9.42 -1.75
CA TYR A 28 -21.82 -8.75 -1.38
C TYR A 28 -22.86 -9.20 -2.40
N GLY A 29 -23.98 -9.76 -1.95
CA GLY A 29 -25.10 -10.04 -2.84
C GLY A 29 -25.42 -8.75 -3.59
N GLN A 30 -25.12 -8.70 -4.88
CA GLN A 30 -25.32 -7.51 -5.67
C GLN A 30 -26.83 -7.43 -5.91
N ILE A 31 -27.53 -6.62 -5.10
CA ILE A 31 -28.81 -6.10 -5.55
C ILE A 31 -28.46 -5.33 -6.82
N TYR A 32 -28.94 -5.81 -7.96
CA TYR A 32 -28.85 -5.10 -9.22
C TYR A 32 -29.78 -3.88 -9.12
N GLN A 33 -29.34 -2.85 -8.39
CA GLN A 33 -29.81 -1.50 -8.57
C GLN A 33 -28.95 -0.96 -9.71
N GLY A 34 -29.26 -1.40 -10.94
CA GLY A 34 -28.52 -0.96 -12.11
C GLY A 34 -28.44 0.55 -12.07
N GLY A 35 -27.21 1.07 -12.16
CA GLY A 35 -26.91 2.48 -12.09
C GLY A 35 -27.90 3.28 -12.89
N GLY A 36 -28.83 3.93 -12.20
CA GLY A 36 -29.73 4.84 -12.85
C GLY A 36 -28.94 5.98 -13.49
N ILE A 37 -29.67 6.98 -13.95
CA ILE A 37 -29.10 8.23 -14.49
C ILE A 37 -28.02 8.82 -13.55
N GLN A 38 -28.09 8.54 -12.24
CA GLN A 38 -27.10 8.93 -11.24
C GLN A 38 -25.70 8.31 -11.43
N GLU A 39 -25.59 7.00 -11.69
CA GLU A 39 -24.30 6.32 -11.85
C GLU A 39 -23.67 6.67 -13.22
N GLY A 40 -24.51 6.78 -14.24
CA GLY A 40 -24.11 7.31 -15.55
C GLY A 40 -23.67 8.78 -15.49
N ALA A 41 -24.34 9.60 -14.66
CA ALA A 41 -23.96 11.00 -14.43
C ALA A 41 -22.70 11.13 -13.58
N THR A 42 -22.45 10.25 -12.61
CA THR A 42 -21.19 10.25 -11.85
C THR A 42 -20.01 9.79 -12.72
N LEU A 43 -20.19 8.76 -13.55
CA LEU A 43 -19.17 8.31 -14.50
C LEU A 43 -18.93 9.35 -15.61
N ALA A 44 -19.98 10.02 -16.09
CA ALA A 44 -19.85 11.12 -17.04
C ALA A 44 -19.21 12.37 -16.39
N GLY A 45 -19.50 12.67 -15.12
CA GLY A 45 -18.81 13.72 -14.36
C GLY A 45 -17.32 13.43 -14.18
N ASP A 46 -16.98 12.16 -13.92
CA ASP A 46 -15.60 11.66 -13.85
C ASP A 46 -14.83 11.87 -15.16
N ILE A 47 -15.50 11.62 -16.31
CA ILE A 47 -14.94 11.73 -17.67
C ILE A 47 -14.93 13.18 -18.19
N VAL A 48 -15.90 14.01 -17.81
CA VAL A 48 -16.02 15.42 -18.24
C VAL A 48 -15.12 16.35 -17.42
N GLY A 49 -14.48 15.85 -16.36
CA GLY A 49 -13.47 16.62 -15.61
C GLY A 49 -14.03 17.35 -14.38
N SER A 50 -15.05 16.79 -13.72
CA SER A 50 -15.54 17.27 -12.42
C SER A 50 -14.93 16.51 -11.23
N ASN A 51 -13.84 15.77 -11.43
CA ASN A 51 -12.97 15.41 -10.33
C ASN A 51 -12.22 16.66 -9.90
N ASP A 52 -12.81 17.35 -8.93
CA ASP A 52 -12.19 18.43 -8.19
C ASP A 52 -10.71 18.09 -7.99
N LEU A 53 -9.81 18.97 -8.42
CA LEU A 53 -8.36 18.71 -8.49
C LEU A 53 -7.83 18.13 -7.16
N ARG A 54 -8.49 18.54 -6.08
CA ARG A 54 -8.39 18.05 -4.71
C ARG A 54 -8.60 16.54 -4.56
N THR A 55 -9.68 15.98 -5.10
CA THR A 55 -9.99 14.53 -5.01
C THR A 55 -8.97 13.69 -5.76
N THR A 56 -8.57 14.13 -6.95
CA THR A 56 -7.51 13.48 -7.74
C THR A 56 -6.18 13.47 -6.98
N VAL A 57 -5.78 14.61 -6.40
CA VAL A 57 -4.55 14.72 -5.60
C VAL A 57 -4.62 13.82 -4.35
N ILE A 58 -5.75 13.78 -3.65
CA ILE A 58 -5.91 12.92 -2.47
C ILE A 58 -5.81 11.44 -2.84
N ASN A 59 -6.41 11.01 -3.94
CA ASN A 59 -6.34 9.63 -4.39
C ASN A 59 -4.91 9.24 -4.78
N ILE A 60 -4.18 10.11 -5.49
CA ILE A 60 -2.77 9.90 -5.82
C ILE A 60 -1.93 9.78 -4.54
N ILE A 61 -2.12 10.66 -3.56
CA ILE A 61 -1.39 10.61 -2.28
C ILE A 61 -1.66 9.29 -1.56
N LYS A 62 -2.92 8.83 -1.50
CA LYS A 62 -3.28 7.56 -0.84
C LYS A 62 -2.65 6.35 -1.53
N GLU A 63 -2.66 6.32 -2.85
CA GLU A 63 -2.00 5.26 -3.64
C GLU A 63 -0.49 5.24 -3.39
N VAL A 64 0.18 6.39 -3.43
CA VAL A 64 1.61 6.50 -3.14
C VAL A 64 1.91 6.05 -1.69
N LEU A 65 1.06 6.41 -0.74
CA LEU A 65 1.19 6.01 0.67
C LEU A 65 1.15 4.48 0.85
N SER A 66 0.28 3.79 0.10
CA SER A 66 0.18 2.33 0.09
C SER A 66 1.50 1.68 -0.33
N TYR A 67 2.09 2.13 -1.44
CA TYR A 67 3.37 1.60 -1.91
C TYR A 67 4.55 1.97 -1.01
N MET A 68 4.53 3.16 -0.39
CA MET A 68 5.58 3.59 0.54
C MET A 68 5.71 2.67 1.75
N ALA A 69 4.59 2.16 2.28
CA ALA A 69 4.60 1.23 3.41
C ALA A 69 5.33 -0.08 3.06
N LEU A 70 5.09 -0.62 1.86
CA LEU A 70 5.78 -1.82 1.38
C LEU A 70 7.30 -1.60 1.24
N ILE A 71 7.69 -0.46 0.66
CA ILE A 71 9.10 -0.10 0.47
C ILE A 71 9.80 0.09 1.82
N ALA A 72 9.13 0.73 2.79
CA ALA A 72 9.68 0.93 4.12
C ALA A 72 10.04 -0.40 4.81
N VAL A 73 9.20 -1.43 4.68
CA VAL A 73 9.49 -2.76 5.24
C VAL A 73 10.76 -3.35 4.63
N VAL A 74 10.92 -3.25 3.30
CA VAL A 74 12.13 -3.76 2.61
C VAL A 74 13.39 -3.04 3.10
N VAL A 75 13.33 -1.71 3.24
CA VAL A 75 14.46 -0.91 3.72
C VAL A 75 14.85 -1.29 5.15
N ILE A 76 13.88 -1.50 6.04
CA ILE A 76 14.12 -1.95 7.42
C ILE A 76 14.80 -3.32 7.43
N VAL A 77 14.38 -4.26 6.59
CA VAL A 77 14.99 -5.59 6.50
C VAL A 77 16.44 -5.49 6.02
N ILE A 78 16.72 -4.73 4.97
CA ILE A 78 18.08 -4.54 4.45
C ILE A 78 18.98 -3.88 5.51
N ALA A 79 18.49 -2.85 6.19
CA ALA A 79 19.23 -2.17 7.24
C ALA A 79 19.45 -3.08 8.46
N GLY A 80 18.47 -3.91 8.81
CA GLY A 80 18.55 -4.89 9.89
C GLY A 80 19.59 -5.98 9.62
N ILE A 81 19.60 -6.56 8.41
CA ILE A 81 20.62 -7.52 7.99
C ILE A 81 22.00 -6.87 8.05
N ARG A 82 22.14 -5.63 7.55
CA ARG A 82 23.40 -4.87 7.60
C ARG A 82 23.89 -4.66 9.03
N LEU A 83 22.99 -4.37 9.97
CA LEU A 83 23.29 -4.20 11.39
C LEU A 83 23.86 -5.47 12.02
N VAL A 84 23.32 -6.64 11.66
CA VAL A 84 23.76 -7.95 12.18
C VAL A 84 25.09 -8.38 11.54
N VAL A 85 25.23 -8.18 10.23
CA VAL A 85 26.43 -8.59 9.46
C VAL A 85 27.65 -7.71 9.73
N SER A 86 27.47 -6.48 10.22
CA SER A 86 28.58 -5.54 10.46
C SER A 86 29.65 -5.96 11.48
N GLN A 87 29.54 -7.15 12.11
CA GLN A 87 30.62 -7.92 12.78
C GLN A 87 31.68 -7.17 13.64
N GLY A 88 31.39 -5.97 14.13
CA GLY A 88 32.30 -5.19 14.97
C GLY A 88 32.92 -3.95 14.31
N GLU A 89 32.67 -3.69 13.03
CA GLU A 89 33.02 -2.41 12.40
C GLU A 89 31.96 -1.35 12.76
N ASP A 90 32.40 -0.26 13.40
CA ASP A 90 31.50 0.78 13.91
C ASP A 90 30.79 1.55 12.78
N GLU A 91 31.46 1.75 11.65
CA GLU A 91 30.96 2.55 10.53
C GLU A 91 29.70 1.95 9.85
N PRO A 92 29.68 0.69 9.38
CA PRO A 92 28.48 0.10 8.78
C PRO A 92 27.34 -0.08 9.79
N LYS A 93 27.66 -0.28 11.07
CA LYS A 93 26.69 -0.40 12.16
C LYS A 93 26.00 0.93 12.45
N GLU A 94 26.75 2.02 12.53
CA GLU A 94 26.18 3.36 12.74
C GLU A 94 25.31 3.78 11.56
N LYS A 95 25.74 3.50 10.32
CA LYS A 95 24.97 3.79 9.11
C LYS A 95 23.65 3.02 9.07
N ALA A 96 23.66 1.74 9.45
CA ALA A 96 22.45 0.92 9.56
C ALA A 96 21.47 1.48 10.60
N LYS A 97 21.95 1.87 11.78
CA LYS A 97 21.12 2.50 12.83
C LYS A 97 20.49 3.81 12.36
N LYS A 98 21.26 4.69 11.72
CA LYS A 98 20.74 5.95 11.17
C LYS A 98 19.67 5.69 10.11
N THR A 99 19.90 4.72 9.24
CA THR A 99 18.92 4.32 8.21
C THR A 99 17.60 3.85 8.83
N ILE A 100 17.66 3.01 9.87
CA ILE A 100 16.47 2.56 10.60
C ILE A 100 15.75 3.75 11.25
N MET A 101 16.49 4.63 11.93
CA MET A 101 15.92 5.81 12.58
C MET A 101 15.17 6.70 11.59
N TYR A 102 15.78 7.01 10.44
CA TYR A 102 15.13 7.82 9.40
C TYR A 102 13.92 7.12 8.78
N THR A 103 13.98 5.79 8.62
CA THR A 103 12.85 5.02 8.08
C THR A 103 11.67 5.02 9.04
N VAL A 104 11.91 4.90 10.35
CA VAL A 104 10.88 4.98 11.39
C VAL A 104 10.26 6.37 11.45
N ILE A 105 11.07 7.43 11.39
CA ILE A 105 10.58 8.82 11.35
C ILE A 105 9.70 9.04 10.10
N GLY A 106 10.13 8.57 8.94
CA GLY A 106 9.34 8.65 7.70
C GLY A 106 7.98 7.95 7.82
N LEU A 107 7.95 6.76 8.46
CA LEU A 107 6.71 6.03 8.69
C LEU A 107 5.76 6.79 9.62
N ILE A 108 6.28 7.41 10.67
CA ILE A 108 5.50 8.26 11.58
C ILE A 108 4.90 9.46 10.83
N ILE A 109 5.69 10.15 9.99
CA ILE A 109 5.22 11.29 9.19
C ILE A 109 4.07 10.86 8.26
N ILE A 110 4.19 9.70 7.61
CA ILE A 110 3.14 9.15 6.74
C ILE A 110 1.83 8.94 7.51
N LEU A 111 1.89 8.39 8.73
CA LEU A 111 0.72 8.17 9.57
C LEU A 111 0.06 9.49 9.96
N PHE A 112 0.86 10.50 10.32
CA PHE A 112 0.35 11.84 10.62
C PHE A 112 -0.24 12.56 9.40
N ALA A 113 0.38 12.42 8.23
CA ALA A 113 -0.09 13.03 6.99
C ALA A 113 -1.53 12.62 6.66
N ARG A 114 -1.90 11.35 6.90
CA ARG A 114 -3.26 10.87 6.67
C ARG A 114 -4.30 11.61 7.52
N VAL A 115 -3.99 11.82 8.80
CA VAL A 115 -4.87 12.53 9.74
C VAL A 115 -5.00 13.99 9.35
N LEU A 116 -3.87 14.65 9.04
CA LEU A 116 -3.87 16.06 8.62
C LEU A 116 -4.68 16.26 7.34
N VAL A 117 -4.49 15.43 6.32
CA VAL A 117 -5.25 15.51 5.07
C VAL A 117 -6.75 15.37 5.32
N GLN A 118 -7.18 14.44 6.17
CA GLN A 118 -8.61 14.29 6.52
C GLN A 118 -9.18 15.55 7.17
N ILE A 119 -8.45 16.16 8.10
CA ILE A 119 -8.87 17.42 8.75
C ILE A 119 -9.04 18.54 7.70
N PHE A 120 -8.08 18.71 6.79
CA PHE A 120 -8.22 19.68 5.69
C PHE A 120 -9.36 19.33 4.73
N VAL A 121 -9.66 18.03 4.58
CA VAL A 121 -10.79 17.58 3.76
C VAL A 121 -12.11 18.04 4.37
N ASP A 122 -12.28 17.77 5.66
CA ASP A 122 -13.49 18.05 6.41
C ASP A 122 -13.76 19.56 6.50
N ILE A 123 -12.71 20.38 6.71
CA ILE A 123 -12.83 21.84 6.80
C ILE A 123 -13.33 22.45 5.48
N SER A 124 -12.80 22.04 4.32
CA SER A 124 -13.28 22.63 3.05
C SER A 124 -14.63 22.09 2.58
N ASN A 125 -15.12 20.99 3.14
CA ASN A 125 -16.48 20.51 2.86
C ASN A 125 -17.52 21.17 3.78
N ALA A 126 -17.07 21.81 4.87
CA ALA A 126 -17.90 22.50 5.86
C ALA A 126 -18.15 23.99 5.54
N SER A 127 -17.53 24.52 4.48
CA SER A 127 -17.68 25.89 3.96
C SER A 127 -18.29 25.88 2.58
#